data_AF-A0A6B3QWR2-F1
#
_entry.id   AF-A0A6B3QWR2-F1
#
_cell.length_a   1.000
_cell.length_b   1.000
_cell.length_c   1.000
_cell.angle_alpha   90.00
_cell.angle_beta   90.00
_cell.angle_gamma   90.00
#
_symmetry.space_group_name_H-M   'P 1'
#
loop_
_entity.id
_entity.type
_entity.pdbx_description
1 polymer ?
#
loop_
_entity_poly.entity_id
_entity_poly.type
_entity_poly.pdbx_seq_one_letter_code
_entity_poly.pdbx_strand_id
1 'polypeptide(L)'
;MTPIALPTTADEIGPRLPGAIYANQDGRFEVLALVTAPAEAARLLRRTSARWAVIVRDTLRADGQPFVVGSVWTTEDYLIRSGRTAYAPAA
;
A
#
# COMPACT_ATOMS: atom_id res chain seq x y z
N MET A 1 -9.79 -11.74 -29.76
CA MET A 1 -9.56 -10.58 -28.89
C MET A 1 -9.80 -11.03 -27.47
N THR A 2 -8.74 -11.22 -26.68
CA THR A 2 -8.86 -11.58 -25.26
C THR A 2 -9.23 -10.32 -24.49
N PRO A 3 -10.27 -10.32 -23.63
CA PRO A 3 -10.58 -9.15 -22.82
C PRO A 3 -9.40 -8.88 -21.88
N ILE A 4 -8.89 -7.65 -21.89
CA ILE A 4 -7.91 -7.20 -20.90
C ILE A 4 -8.70 -7.09 -19.58
N ALA A 5 -8.47 -8.03 -18.66
CA ALA A 5 -8.97 -7.90 -17.31
C ALA A 5 -8.32 -6.67 -16.67
N LEU A 6 -9.14 -5.74 -16.18
CA LEU A 6 -8.62 -4.62 -15.41
C LEU A 6 -8.00 -5.16 -14.10
N PRO A 7 -6.85 -4.62 -13.67
CA PRO A 7 -6.24 -5.03 -12.41
C PRO A 7 -7.24 -4.84 -11.27
N THR A 8 -7.28 -5.80 -10.35
CA THR A 8 -8.11 -5.69 -9.16
C THR A 8 -7.49 -4.73 -8.16
N THR A 9 -8.26 -4.23 -7.20
CA THR A 9 -7.70 -3.42 -6.10
C THR A 9 -6.61 -4.18 -5.31
N ALA A 10 -6.71 -5.51 -5.20
CA ALA A 10 -5.67 -6.31 -4.57
C ALA A 10 -4.37 -6.30 -5.39
N ASP A 11 -4.46 -6.40 -6.73
CA ASP A 11 -3.31 -6.29 -7.63
C ASP A 11 -2.67 -4.90 -7.55
N GLU A 12 -3.50 -3.85 -7.47
CA GLU A 12 -3.04 -2.47 -7.32
C GLU A 12 -2.30 -2.24 -5.99
N ILE A 13 -2.79 -2.83 -4.90
CA ILE A 13 -2.14 -2.73 -3.59
C ILE A 13 -0.87 -3.59 -3.55
N GLY A 14 -0.88 -4.76 -4.19
CA GLY A 14 0.21 -5.72 -4.11
C GLY A 14 0.40 -6.27 -2.69
N PRO A 15 1.62 -6.68 -2.30
CA PRO A 15 1.90 -7.29 -1.01
C PRO A 15 1.98 -6.29 0.17
N ARG A 16 1.51 -5.04 0.00
CA ARG A 16 1.60 -3.95 0.99
C ARG A 16 0.58 -4.09 2.11
N LEU A 17 0.76 -5.12 2.94
CA LEU A 17 0.03 -5.33 4.19
C LEU A 17 0.73 -4.61 5.36
N PRO A 18 0.01 -4.26 6.44
CA PRO A 18 0.62 -3.70 7.65
C PRO A 18 1.83 -4.52 8.15
N GLY A 19 2.93 -3.84 8.46
CA GLY A 19 4.22 -4.42 8.82
C GLY A 19 5.09 -4.89 7.65
N ALA A 20 4.60 -4.79 6.41
CA ALA A 20 5.42 -5.10 5.24
C ALA A 20 6.51 -4.05 5.08
N ILE A 21 7.69 -4.48 4.62
CA ILE A 21 8.76 -3.58 4.16
C ILE A 21 8.96 -3.84 2.68
N TYR A 22 8.82 -2.81 1.87
CA TYR A 22 9.11 -2.86 0.44
C TYR A 22 10.11 -1.76 0.07
N ALA A 23 10.71 -1.89 -1.09
CA ALA A 23 11.54 -0.85 -1.66
C ALA A 23 11.28 -0.72 -3.15
N ASN A 24 11.62 0.46 -3.67
CA ASN A 24 11.60 0.80 -5.08
C ASN A 24 12.67 1.89 -5.32
N GLN A 25 12.61 2.59 -6.45
CA GLN A 25 13.58 3.63 -6.79
C GLN A 25 13.54 4.84 -5.84
N ASP A 26 12.41 5.09 -5.18
CA ASP A 26 12.22 6.24 -4.29
C ASP A 26 12.75 6.00 -2.86
N GLY A 27 12.91 4.74 -2.45
CA GLY A 27 13.42 4.40 -1.12
C GLY A 27 12.95 3.06 -0.57
N ARG A 28 12.98 2.93 0.76
CA ARG A 28 12.56 1.73 1.50
C ARG A 28 11.53 2.10 2.55
N PHE A 29 10.35 1.51 2.43
CA PHE A 29 9.17 1.92 3.17
C PHE A 29 8.60 0.77 3.99
N GLU A 30 8.28 1.07 5.25
CA GLU A 30 7.47 0.21 6.10
C GLU A 30 6.00 0.61 5.97
N VAL A 31 5.13 -0.35 5.71
CA VAL A 31 3.68 -0.16 5.68
C VAL A 31 3.15 -0.15 7.10
N LEU A 32 2.61 0.98 7.53
CA LEU A 32 2.02 1.14 8.86
C LEU A 32 0.54 0.76 8.86
N ALA A 33 -0.19 1.13 7.80
CA ALA A 33 -1.61 0.84 7.66
C ALA A 33 -2.03 0.72 6.20
N LEU A 34 -3.05 -0.10 5.95
CA LEU A 34 -3.77 -0.18 4.70
C LEU A 34 -5.21 0.29 4.92
N VAL A 35 -5.63 1.29 4.17
CA VAL A 35 -6.99 1.87 4.22
C VAL A 35 -7.73 1.44 2.95
N THR A 36 -8.79 0.65 3.10
CA THR A 36 -9.63 0.17 1.99
C THR A 36 -11.04 0.79 1.97
N ALA A 37 -11.36 1.66 2.93
CA ALA A 37 -12.57 2.47 2.92
C ALA A 37 -12.42 3.61 1.90
N PRO A 38 -13.18 3.62 0.78
CA PRO A 38 -12.93 4.56 -0.33
C PRO A 38 -13.07 6.02 0.06
N ALA A 39 -14.05 6.36 0.91
CA ALA A 39 -14.23 7.74 1.38
C ALA A 39 -13.02 8.25 2.18
N GLU A 40 -12.45 7.38 3.02
CA GLU A 40 -11.27 7.73 3.82
C GLU A 40 -10.00 7.78 2.96
N ALA A 41 -9.82 6.83 2.05
CA ALA A 41 -8.73 6.86 1.08
C ALA A 41 -8.76 8.13 0.22
N ALA A 42 -9.93 8.51 -0.28
CA ALA A 42 -10.13 9.73 -1.06
C ALA A 42 -9.83 11.00 -0.24
N ARG A 43 -10.18 11.02 1.05
CA ARG A 43 -9.87 12.12 1.97
C ARG A 43 -8.36 12.23 2.21
N LEU A 44 -7.69 11.11 2.50
CA LEU A 44 -6.25 11.06 2.78
C LEU A 44 -5.41 11.47 1.56
N LEU A 45 -5.76 10.94 0.38
CA LEU A 45 -5.05 11.23 -0.88
C LEU A 45 -5.52 12.51 -1.57
N ARG A 46 -6.56 13.19 -1.04
CA ARG A 46 -7.22 14.34 -1.66
C ARG A 46 -7.63 14.08 -3.12
N ARG A 47 -8.08 12.85 -3.40
CA ARG A 47 -8.44 12.37 -4.74
C ARG A 47 -9.73 11.57 -4.68
N THR A 48 -10.80 12.08 -5.28
CA THR A 48 -12.15 11.46 -5.26
C THR A 48 -12.21 10.06 -5.87
N SER A 49 -11.29 9.71 -6.77
CA SER A 49 -11.20 8.39 -7.39
C SER A 49 -10.37 7.37 -6.60
N ALA A 50 -9.73 7.77 -5.49
CA ALA A 50 -8.94 6.83 -4.69
C ALA A 50 -9.86 5.86 -3.94
N ARG A 51 -9.62 4.56 -4.13
CA ARG A 51 -10.38 3.48 -3.49
C ARG A 51 -9.67 2.89 -2.28
N TRP A 52 -8.36 3.09 -2.22
CA TRP A 52 -7.48 2.58 -1.18
C TRP A 52 -6.32 3.55 -0.98
N ALA A 53 -5.65 3.44 0.16
CA ALA A 53 -4.43 4.16 0.46
C ALA A 53 -3.56 3.34 1.40
N VAL A 54 -2.24 3.48 1.29
CA VAL A 54 -1.26 2.87 2.20
C VAL A 54 -0.58 3.99 2.96
N ILE A 55 -0.50 3.88 4.28
CA ILE A 55 0.30 4.80 5.10
C ILE A 55 1.65 4.12 5.32
N VAL A 56 2.71 4.80 4.94
CA VAL A 56 4.07 4.28 5.00
C VAL A 56 5.00 5.20 5.78
N ARG A 57 6.12 4.64 6.24
CA ARG A 57 7.25 5.39 6.80
C ARG A 57 8.52 5.03 6.05
N ASP A 58 9.31 6.04 5.68
CA ASP A 58 10.67 5.83 5.16
C ASP A 58 11.58 5.28 6.26
N THR A 59 12.14 4.10 6.04
CA THR A 59 13.01 3.40 7.00
C THR A 59 14.49 3.72 6.81
N LEU A 60 14.84 4.49 5.78
CA LEU A 60 16.20 5.03 5.58
C LEU A 60 16.40 6.33 6.36
N ARG A 61 15.32 7.01 6.73
CA ARG A 61 15.33 8.22 7.54
C ARG A 61 14.88 7.89 8.96
N ALA A 62 15.76 8.09 9.94
CA ALA A 62 15.46 7.75 11.33
C ALA A 62 14.27 8.54 11.91
N ASP A 63 14.03 9.74 11.40
CA ASP A 63 12.96 10.68 11.77
C ASP A 63 11.86 10.79 10.70
N GLY A 64 11.83 9.84 9.74
CA GLY A 64 10.86 9.81 8.66
C GLY A 64 9.42 9.84 9.19
N GLN A 65 8.70 10.92 8.90
CA GLN A 65 7.30 11.03 9.25
C GLN A 65 6.43 10.14 8.34
N PRO A 66 5.34 9.55 8.86
CA PRO A 66 4.41 8.80 8.04
C PRO A 66 3.78 9.64 6.94
N PHE A 67 3.60 9.06 5.76
CA PHE A 67 2.90 9.69 4.65
C PHE A 67 2.04 8.70 3.87
N VAL A 68 1.11 9.22 3.08
CA VAL A 68 0.10 8.44 2.37
C VAL A 68 0.54 8.18 0.93
N VAL A 69 0.41 6.93 0.48
CA VAL A 69 0.72 6.47 -0.87
C VAL A 69 -0.51 5.82 -1.49
N GLY A 70 -0.80 6.19 -2.74
CA GLY A 70 -1.86 5.59 -3.56
C GLY A 70 -1.35 5.07 -4.92
N SER A 71 -0.02 4.92 -5.06
CA SER A 71 0.62 4.46 -6.29
C SER A 71 0.48 2.95 -6.43
N VAL A 72 0.03 2.50 -7.59
CA VAL A 72 -0.15 1.08 -7.93
C VAL A 72 1.16 0.32 -7.76
N TRP A 73 1.08 -0.91 -7.26
CA TRP A 73 2.20 -1.83 -7.18
C TRP A 73 2.61 -2.26 -8.59
N THR A 74 3.90 -2.18 -8.88
CA THR A 74 4.48 -2.47 -10.18
C THR A 74 5.65 -3.43 -10.07
N THR A 75 6.24 -3.78 -11.20
CA THR A 75 7.46 -4.58 -11.27
C THR A 75 8.71 -3.85 -10.76
N GLU A 76 8.63 -2.53 -10.54
CA GLU A 76 9.71 -1.73 -9.95
C GLU A 76 9.70 -1.79 -8.42
N ASP A 77 8.59 -2.25 -7.84
CA ASP A 77 8.45 -2.46 -6.41
C ASP A 77 8.83 -3.90 -6.04
N TYR A 78 9.59 -4.06 -4.97
CA TYR A 78 9.96 -5.37 -4.46
C TYR A 78 9.79 -5.48 -2.95
N LEU A 79 9.28 -6.63 -2.52
CA LEU A 79 9.02 -6.91 -1.11
C LEU A 79 10.31 -7.38 -0.42
N ILE A 80 10.70 -6.70 0.64
CA ILE A 80 11.84 -7.07 1.49
C ILE A 80 11.38 -7.95 2.66
N ARG A 81 10.24 -7.59 3.26
CA ARG A 81 9.62 -8.35 4.36
C ARG A 81 8.12 -8.33 4.19
N SER A 82 7.49 -9.49 4.32
CA SER A 82 6.03 -9.61 4.35
C SER A 82 5.43 -8.97 5.59
N GLY A 83 4.32 -8.26 5.42
CA GLY A 83 3.49 -7.79 6.53
C GLY A 83 2.73 -8.93 7.19
N ARG A 84 2.23 -8.69 8.39
CA ARG A 84 1.33 -9.63 9.05
C ARG A 84 -0.09 -9.34 8.58
N THR A 85 -0.74 -10.37 8.04
CA THR A 85 -2.19 -10.37 7.93
C THR A 85 -2.76 -10.31 9.34
N ALA A 86 -3.29 -9.16 9.75
CA ALA A 86 -4.05 -9.04 11.00
C ALA A 86 -5.45 -9.68 10.86
N TYR A 87 -5.57 -10.81 10.15
CA TYR A 87 -6.76 -11.63 10.17
C TYR A 87 -6.59 -12.65 11.29
N ALA A 88 -7.01 -12.26 12.50
CA ALA A 88 -7.49 -13.23 13.46
C ALA A 88 -8.98 -13.45 13.13
N PRO A 89 -9.45 -14.67 12.82
CA PRO A 89 -10.87 -14.93 12.86
C PRO A 89 -11.32 -14.66 14.30
N ALA A 90 -12.40 -13.90 14.47
CA ALA A 90 -13.04 -13.76 15.77
C ALA A 90 -13.42 -15.17 16.25
N ALA A 91 -12.85 -15.58 17.38
CA ALA A 91 -13.20 -16.81 18.08
C ALA A 91 -14.47 -16.62 18.93
#